data_AF-M2P7E2-F1
#
_entry.id   AF-M2P7E2-F1
#
_cell.length_a   1.000
_cell.length_b   1.000
_cell.length_c   1.000
_cell.angle_alpha   90.00
_cell.angle_beta   90.00
_cell.angle_gamma   90.00
#
_symmetry.space_group_name_H-M   'P 1'
#
loop_
_entity.id
_entity.type
_entity.pdbx_description
1 polymer ?
#
loop_
_entity_poly.entity_id
_entity_poly.type
_entity_poly.pdbx_seq_one_letter_code
_entity_poly.pdbx_strand_id
1 'polypeptide(L)'
;MHGGDLSGQATSDTQSVLRRLRGAHAFVSNFNMLPGNLHPHEKNAAHVPPPKHLRDPARHVHQTALRAELSCVVLEAFRSLTGNPRAVFKWLDDWVNVRDHRVMLEGWPAHIPHNYPSHVLGGTKAIKELLRMWYAGELRLRQVTDEEYSAMALLSSGNARRWSRTDIKKARIRDGEVVGRRRARKQGPQTKEIIDNSDEEQPQLRMRKTGENCPDLPISVAQCEMFPDLAELPHRHAKKPRLSRVKSSQFIEDSE
;
A
#
# COMPACT_ATOMS: atom_id res chain seq x y z
N MET A 1 -44.16 0.29 48.83
CA MET A 1 -45.22 0.30 47.80
C MET A 1 -45.18 1.64 47.10
N HIS A 2 -44.75 1.67 45.85
CA HIS A 2 -45.17 2.55 44.75
C HIS A 2 -44.29 2.14 43.55
N GLY A 3 -44.81 1.20 42.78
CA GLY A 3 -44.23 0.77 41.51
C GLY A 3 -44.52 1.82 40.44
N GLY A 4 -43.52 2.09 39.61
CA GLY A 4 -43.65 2.94 38.43
C GLY A 4 -43.14 2.15 37.23
N ASP A 5 -44.07 1.45 36.58
CA ASP A 5 -43.90 0.84 35.27
C ASP A 5 -43.61 1.92 34.21
N LEU A 6 -42.53 1.74 33.45
CA LEU A 6 -42.35 2.42 32.17
C LEU A 6 -42.05 1.37 31.10
N SER A 7 -43.11 0.68 30.71
CA SER A 7 -43.25 0.03 29.41
C SER A 7 -43.29 1.11 28.32
N GLY A 8 -42.37 1.04 27.34
CA GLY A 8 -42.26 2.05 26.30
C GLY A 8 -41.73 1.50 24.97
N GLN A 9 -42.52 0.63 24.36
CA GLN A 9 -42.74 0.47 22.91
C GLN A 9 -41.54 0.21 21.98
N ALA A 10 -41.51 -1.02 21.48
CA ALA A 10 -40.93 -1.40 20.21
C ALA A 10 -41.83 -0.94 19.04
N THR A 11 -41.23 -0.31 18.03
CA THR A 11 -41.73 -0.24 16.65
C THR A 11 -40.50 -0.23 15.74
N SER A 12 -40.09 -1.37 15.18
CA SER A 12 -40.47 -1.83 13.84
C SER A 12 -40.33 -0.74 12.76
N ASP A 13 -39.17 -0.69 12.11
CA ASP A 13 -39.08 -0.06 10.79
C ASP A 13 -38.21 -0.91 9.86
N THR A 14 -38.86 -1.96 9.35
CA THR A 14 -38.38 -2.86 8.30
C THR A 14 -39.28 -2.73 7.08
N GLN A 15 -39.37 -1.55 6.45
CA GLN A 15 -39.97 -1.45 5.11
C GLN A 15 -39.35 -0.31 4.28
N SER A 16 -38.49 -0.65 3.32
CA SER A 16 -38.56 -0.02 1.99
C SER A 16 -37.87 -0.88 0.94
N VAL A 17 -38.66 -1.81 0.43
CA VAL A 17 -38.41 -2.66 -0.72
C VAL A 17 -38.97 -1.94 -1.96
N LEU A 18 -38.18 -1.87 -3.03
CA LEU A 18 -38.56 -1.76 -4.45
C LEU A 18 -39.55 -0.67 -4.89
N ARG A 19 -38.99 0.46 -5.37
CA ARG A 19 -39.53 1.34 -6.43
C ARG A 19 -38.30 1.91 -7.16
N ARG A 20 -38.09 1.92 -8.48
CA ARG A 20 -38.98 1.87 -9.65
C ARG A 20 -38.18 1.39 -10.86
N LEU A 21 -38.84 0.55 -11.65
CA LEU A 21 -38.60 0.31 -13.06
C LEU A 21 -38.93 1.54 -13.92
N ARG A 22 -38.35 1.56 -15.13
CA ARG A 22 -38.80 2.21 -16.37
C ARG A 22 -38.57 3.72 -16.54
N GLY A 23 -37.61 4.02 -17.41
CA GLY A 23 -37.49 5.26 -18.16
C GLY A 23 -36.82 4.99 -19.50
N ALA A 24 -37.54 4.35 -20.43
CA ALA A 24 -37.18 4.30 -21.84
C ALA A 24 -37.49 5.66 -22.47
N HIS A 25 -36.51 6.31 -23.10
CA HIS A 25 -36.75 7.41 -24.04
C HIS A 25 -35.65 7.47 -25.11
N ALA A 26 -36.08 7.26 -26.36
CA ALA A 26 -35.58 7.77 -27.64
C ALA A 26 -34.05 7.76 -27.85
N PHE A 27 -33.45 6.89 -28.66
CA PHE A 27 -33.58 6.84 -30.13
C PHE A 27 -33.93 8.18 -30.78
N VAL A 28 -32.93 9.04 -30.94
CA VAL A 28 -32.88 10.00 -32.04
C VAL A 28 -31.61 9.72 -32.82
N SER A 29 -31.79 8.98 -33.91
CA SER A 29 -30.91 8.98 -35.06
C SER A 29 -30.67 10.42 -35.50
N ASN A 30 -29.43 10.89 -35.42
CA ASN A 30 -29.00 12.01 -36.25
C ASN A 30 -27.90 11.52 -37.19
N PHE A 31 -28.37 10.95 -38.28
CA PHE A 31 -27.62 10.51 -39.44
C PHE A 31 -27.18 11.77 -40.19
N ASN A 32 -26.05 12.37 -39.80
CA ASN A 32 -25.46 13.45 -40.56
C ASN A 32 -24.71 12.86 -41.75
N MET A 33 -25.45 12.60 -42.83
CA MET A 33 -24.88 12.42 -44.17
C MET A 33 -24.42 13.78 -44.67
N LEU A 34 -23.12 14.05 -44.58
CA LEU A 34 -22.49 15.10 -45.37
C LEU A 34 -21.50 14.48 -46.37
N PRO A 35 -21.57 14.87 -47.65
CA PRO A 35 -20.79 14.28 -48.73
C PRO A 35 -19.40 14.93 -48.84
N GLY A 36 -18.44 14.11 -49.27
CA GLY A 36 -17.40 14.51 -50.22
C GLY A 36 -16.45 15.61 -49.78
N ASN A 37 -15.46 15.27 -48.95
CA ASN A 37 -14.15 15.90 -49.04
C ASN A 37 -13.13 14.81 -49.39
N LEU A 38 -12.93 14.64 -50.70
CA LEU A 38 -11.80 13.92 -51.29
C LEU A 38 -10.52 14.69 -50.93
N HIS A 39 -10.00 14.47 -49.72
CA HIS A 39 -8.62 14.83 -49.43
C HIS A 39 -7.72 13.96 -50.30
N PRO A 40 -6.77 14.55 -51.04
CA PRO A 40 -5.81 13.79 -51.80
C PRO A 40 -5.07 12.87 -50.84
N HIS A 41 -5.05 11.60 -51.22
CA HIS A 41 -4.38 10.50 -50.56
C HIS A 41 -2.88 10.84 -50.44
N GLU A 42 -2.49 11.56 -49.39
CA GLU A 42 -1.10 11.78 -49.03
C GLU A 42 -0.56 10.45 -48.51
N LYS A 43 0.09 9.75 -49.45
CA LYS A 43 0.61 8.41 -49.31
C LYS A 43 1.60 8.37 -48.14
N ASN A 44 1.18 7.70 -47.06
CA ASN A 44 2.02 6.86 -46.22
C ASN A 44 3.43 7.41 -45.91
N ALA A 45 3.53 8.65 -45.41
CA ALA A 45 4.64 8.96 -44.53
C ALA A 45 4.42 8.09 -43.28
N ALA A 46 5.10 6.95 -43.24
CA ALA A 46 5.06 6.02 -42.11
C ALA A 46 5.15 6.87 -40.84
N HIS A 47 4.08 6.88 -40.05
CA HIS A 47 4.07 7.53 -38.75
C HIS A 47 5.06 6.75 -37.89
N VAL A 48 6.35 7.09 -38.02
CA VAL A 48 7.42 6.58 -37.19
C VAL A 48 7.13 7.19 -35.83
N PRO A 49 6.67 6.40 -34.84
CA PRO A 49 6.47 6.95 -33.52
C PRO A 49 7.80 7.55 -33.08
N PRO A 50 7.80 8.79 -32.54
CA PRO A 50 9.03 9.47 -32.20
C PRO A 50 9.90 8.54 -31.34
N PRO A 51 11.22 8.49 -31.60
CA PRO A 51 12.13 7.57 -30.94
C PRO A 51 11.92 7.63 -29.42
N LYS A 52 11.58 6.48 -28.82
CA LYS A 52 11.18 6.33 -27.40
C LYS A 52 12.23 6.83 -26.38
N HIS A 53 13.40 7.27 -26.86
CA HIS A 53 14.60 7.63 -26.11
C HIS A 53 14.62 9.11 -25.70
N LEU A 54 13.79 9.97 -26.31
CA LEU A 54 13.64 11.39 -25.92
C LEU A 54 12.51 11.55 -24.89
N ARG A 55 12.58 10.81 -23.78
CA ARG A 55 11.78 11.18 -22.61
C ARG A 55 12.41 12.42 -22.01
N ASP A 56 11.62 13.49 -21.94
CA ASP A 56 11.97 14.71 -21.25
C ASP A 56 12.47 14.39 -19.83
N PRO A 57 13.76 14.62 -19.51
CA PRO A 57 14.33 14.30 -18.21
C PRO A 57 13.65 15.09 -17.09
N ALA A 58 13.15 16.31 -17.36
CA ALA A 58 12.44 17.12 -16.37
C ALA A 58 11.16 16.44 -15.91
N ARG A 59 10.45 15.77 -16.82
CA ARG A 59 9.24 15.01 -16.49
C ARG A 59 9.53 13.85 -15.54
N HIS A 60 10.64 13.14 -15.74
CA HIS A 60 11.03 12.02 -14.88
C HIS A 60 11.41 12.50 -13.48
N VAL A 61 12.14 13.62 -13.38
CA VAL A 61 12.50 14.24 -12.10
C VAL A 61 11.24 14.67 -11.33
N HIS A 62 10.31 15.37 -11.99
CA HIS A 62 9.05 15.79 -11.36
C HIS A 62 8.21 14.60 -10.87
N GLN A 63 8.10 13.53 -11.68
CA GLN A 63 7.38 12.33 -11.27
C GLN A 63 8.04 11.64 -10.06
N THR A 64 9.37 11.58 -10.04
CA THR A 64 10.12 10.98 -8.94
C THR A 64 9.93 11.78 -7.65
N ALA A 65 9.93 13.11 -7.74
CA ALA A 65 9.69 14.00 -6.60
C ALA A 65 8.32 13.77 -5.96
N LEU A 66 7.25 13.71 -6.77
CA LEU A 66 5.89 13.45 -6.27
C LEU A 66 5.74 12.06 -5.61
N ARG A 67 6.46 11.06 -6.13
CA ARG A 67 6.45 9.71 -5.53
C ARG A 67 7.14 9.70 -4.17
N ALA A 68 8.25 10.44 -4.06
CA ALA A 68 8.95 10.62 -2.80
C ALA A 68 8.05 11.35 -1.79
N GLU A 69 7.41 12.45 -2.20
CA GLU A 69 6.46 13.20 -1.38
C GLU A 69 5.36 12.31 -0.82
N LEU A 70 4.63 11.57 -1.67
CA LEU A 70 3.58 10.65 -1.23
C LEU A 70 4.12 9.59 -0.25
N SER A 71 5.31 9.05 -0.51
CA SER A 71 5.93 8.06 0.37
C SER A 71 6.28 8.64 1.73
N CYS A 72 6.79 9.88 1.77
CA CYS A 72 7.14 10.59 2.99
C CYS A 72 5.92 10.88 3.84
N VAL A 73 4.88 11.49 3.28
CA VAL A 73 3.68 11.89 4.05
C VAL A 73 2.94 10.67 4.64
N VAL A 74 2.85 9.57 3.88
CA VAL A 74 2.22 8.33 4.37
C VAL A 74 3.08 7.67 5.45
N LEU A 75 4.40 7.61 5.26
CA LEU A 75 5.30 7.00 6.25
C LEU A 75 5.34 7.80 7.55
N GLU A 76 5.32 9.12 7.48
CA GLU A 76 5.28 10.01 8.65
C GLU A 76 3.97 9.85 9.42
N ALA A 77 2.82 9.86 8.74
CA ALA A 77 1.53 9.60 9.37
C ALA A 77 1.46 8.20 9.99
N PHE A 78 2.04 7.19 9.33
CA PHE A 78 2.13 5.84 9.86
C PHE A 78 2.97 5.77 11.14
N ARG A 79 4.16 6.41 11.17
CA ARG A 79 5.00 6.48 12.37
C ARG A 79 4.31 7.23 13.50
N SER A 80 3.58 8.29 13.17
CA SER A 80 2.80 9.06 14.13
C SER A 80 1.68 8.22 14.76
N LEU A 81 0.93 7.45 13.96
CA LEU A 81 -0.15 6.59 14.45
C LEU A 81 0.35 5.38 15.26
N THR A 82 1.52 4.86 14.92
CA THR A 82 2.12 3.70 15.61
C THR A 82 2.95 4.08 16.83
N GLY A 83 3.33 5.35 16.96
CA GLY A 83 4.25 5.83 18.00
C GLY A 83 5.68 5.29 17.85
N ASN A 84 6.02 4.64 16.74
CA ASN A 84 7.34 4.05 16.51
C ASN A 84 8.06 4.75 15.35
N PRO A 85 9.14 5.51 15.62
CA PRO A 85 9.87 6.25 14.58
C PRO A 85 10.62 5.34 13.60
N ARG A 86 10.84 4.07 13.95
CA ARG A 86 11.50 3.06 13.11
C ARG A 86 10.51 2.19 12.34
N ALA A 87 9.20 2.41 12.51
CA ALA A 87 8.20 1.67 11.75
C ALA A 87 8.33 1.95 10.25
N VAL A 88 8.07 0.92 9.45
CA VAL A 88 8.14 0.95 7.99
C VAL A 88 6.80 0.47 7.43
N PHE A 89 6.16 1.32 6.63
CA PHE A 89 4.90 0.99 5.97
C PHE A 89 5.10 -0.02 4.83
N LYS A 90 4.30 -1.10 4.80
CA LYS A 90 4.34 -2.14 3.76
C LYS A 90 3.24 -1.92 2.72
N TRP A 91 3.61 -1.41 1.54
CA TRP A 91 2.65 -1.04 0.48
C TRP A 91 1.96 -2.20 -0.26
N LEU A 92 2.54 -3.40 -0.24
CA LEU A 92 1.97 -4.53 -1.00
C LEU A 92 1.04 -5.41 -0.18
N ASP A 93 1.09 -5.26 1.14
CA ASP A 93 0.44 -6.19 2.05
C ASP A 93 -0.11 -5.39 3.24
N ASP A 94 -1.32 -4.85 3.04
CA ASP A 94 -2.06 -4.15 4.07
C ASP A 94 -2.25 -5.04 5.31
N TRP A 95 -2.38 -6.35 5.12
CA TRP A 95 -2.56 -7.29 6.21
C TRP A 95 -1.33 -7.34 7.12
N VAL A 96 -0.12 -7.21 6.59
CA VAL A 96 1.10 -7.11 7.43
C VAL A 96 1.07 -5.86 8.29
N ASN A 97 0.66 -4.71 7.76
CA ASN A 97 0.55 -3.48 8.55
C ASN A 97 -0.52 -3.61 9.65
N VAL A 98 -1.67 -4.23 9.32
CA VAL A 98 -2.75 -4.46 10.28
C VAL A 98 -2.33 -5.44 11.38
N ARG A 99 -1.63 -6.52 11.02
CA ARG A 99 -1.15 -7.53 11.96
C ARG A 99 -0.11 -6.97 12.92
N ASP A 100 0.87 -6.25 12.40
CA ASP A 100 2.04 -5.82 13.17
C ASP A 100 1.78 -4.51 13.92
N HIS A 101 0.90 -3.64 13.39
CA HIS A 101 0.73 -2.27 13.87
C HIS A 101 -0.72 -1.82 14.10
N ARG A 102 -1.73 -2.64 13.78
CA ARG A 102 -3.16 -2.27 13.88
C ARG A 102 -3.51 -1.00 13.10
N VAL A 103 -2.87 -0.78 11.95
CA VAL A 103 -3.13 0.37 11.08
C VAL A 103 -3.45 -0.11 9.67
N MET A 104 -4.48 0.47 9.07
CA MET A 104 -4.94 0.19 7.70
C MET A 104 -5.03 1.48 6.89
N LEU A 105 -4.77 1.39 5.59
CA LEU A 105 -4.95 2.49 4.63
C LEU A 105 -6.38 2.43 4.05
N GLU A 106 -7.15 3.50 4.26
CA GLU A 106 -8.53 3.62 3.77
C GLU A 106 -8.63 4.68 2.67
N GLY A 107 -9.61 4.50 1.77
CA GLY A 107 -9.90 5.46 0.72
C GLY A 107 -8.99 5.37 -0.51
N TRP A 108 -8.34 4.21 -0.71
CA TRP A 108 -7.57 3.99 -1.93
C TRP A 108 -8.50 3.94 -3.16
N PRO A 109 -8.24 4.74 -4.22
CA PRO A 109 -9.12 4.80 -5.39
C PRO A 109 -9.11 3.48 -6.17
N ALA A 110 -10.28 2.99 -6.55
CA ALA A 110 -10.46 1.69 -7.21
C ALA A 110 -9.80 1.58 -8.59
N HIS A 111 -9.62 2.71 -9.30
CA HIS A 111 -8.97 2.73 -10.63
C HIS A 111 -7.45 2.72 -10.57
N ILE A 112 -6.84 2.93 -9.40
CA ILE A 112 -5.39 2.90 -9.21
C ILE A 112 -5.02 1.61 -8.47
N PRO A 113 -4.24 0.70 -9.07
CA PRO A 113 -3.80 -0.51 -8.37
C PRO A 113 -3.03 -0.17 -7.10
N HIS A 114 -3.35 -0.86 -5.99
CA HIS A 114 -2.62 -0.72 -4.74
C HIS A 114 -1.19 -1.26 -4.92
N ASN A 115 -0.19 -0.37 -4.89
CA ASN A 115 1.22 -0.71 -5.06
C ASN A 115 2.10 0.38 -4.44
N TYR A 116 3.42 0.16 -4.43
CA TYR A 116 4.40 1.20 -4.09
C TYR A 116 4.19 2.45 -4.96
N PRO A 117 4.32 3.67 -4.40
CA PRO A 117 4.26 4.92 -5.17
C PRO A 117 5.18 4.94 -6.39
N SER A 118 6.35 4.31 -6.27
CA SER A 118 7.32 4.12 -7.36
C SER A 118 6.80 3.26 -8.53
N HIS A 119 5.84 2.38 -8.28
CA HIS A 119 5.29 1.43 -9.24
C HIS A 119 3.85 1.77 -9.68
N VAL A 120 3.26 2.86 -9.17
CA VAL A 120 1.93 3.32 -9.57
C VAL A 120 1.88 3.55 -11.09
N LEU A 121 0.94 2.86 -11.74
CA LEU A 121 0.60 3.03 -13.15
C LEU A 121 -0.25 4.30 -13.34
N GLY A 122 -0.19 4.92 -14.51
CA GLY A 122 -0.89 6.20 -14.80
C GLY A 122 -0.02 7.45 -14.66
N GLY A 123 1.25 7.30 -14.27
CA GLY A 123 2.24 8.37 -14.30
C GLY A 123 1.96 9.49 -13.29
N THR A 124 2.35 10.72 -13.63
CA THR A 124 2.20 11.92 -12.79
C THR A 124 0.75 12.18 -12.36
N LYS A 125 -0.23 11.92 -13.23
CA LYS A 125 -1.65 12.21 -12.95
C LYS A 125 -2.17 11.38 -11.79
N ALA A 126 -1.91 10.07 -11.78
CA ALA A 126 -2.32 9.16 -10.72
C ALA A 126 -1.71 9.54 -9.36
N ILE A 127 -0.43 9.92 -9.33
CA ILE A 127 0.24 10.30 -8.08
C ILE A 127 -0.30 11.64 -7.55
N LYS A 128 -0.54 12.63 -8.42
CA LYS A 128 -1.16 13.90 -8.03
C LYS A 128 -2.57 13.70 -7.48
N GLU A 129 -3.33 12.76 -8.05
CA GLU A 129 -4.65 12.38 -7.54
C GLU A 129 -4.57 11.78 -6.14
N LEU A 130 -3.64 10.85 -5.90
CA LEU A 130 -3.42 10.26 -4.57
C LEU A 130 -3.00 11.32 -3.54
N LEU A 131 -2.08 12.23 -3.89
CA LEU A 131 -1.70 13.34 -3.01
C LEU A 131 -2.88 14.26 -2.72
N ARG A 132 -3.68 14.62 -3.73
CA ARG A 132 -4.89 15.42 -3.55
C ARG A 132 -5.88 14.74 -2.59
N MET A 133 -6.13 13.44 -2.77
CA MET A 133 -7.01 12.66 -1.88
C MET A 133 -6.46 12.57 -0.46
N TRP A 134 -5.14 12.48 -0.30
CA TRP A 134 -4.47 12.50 1.00
C TRP A 134 -4.68 13.83 1.72
N TYR A 135 -4.40 14.95 1.06
CA TYR A 135 -4.61 16.28 1.64
C TYR A 135 -6.09 16.60 1.88
N ALA A 136 -7.01 16.00 1.10
CA ALA A 136 -8.45 16.09 1.35
C ALA A 136 -8.93 15.20 2.51
N GLY A 137 -8.09 14.29 3.02
CA GLY A 137 -8.46 13.29 4.03
C GLY A 137 -9.36 12.16 3.51
N GLU A 138 -9.54 12.07 2.18
CA GLU A 138 -10.22 10.96 1.51
C GLU A 138 -9.36 9.69 1.59
N LEU A 139 -8.06 9.82 1.33
CA LEU A 139 -7.06 8.78 1.55
C LEU A 139 -6.41 9.00 2.93
N ARG A 140 -6.55 8.05 3.85
CA ARG A 140 -6.06 8.20 5.23
C ARG A 140 -5.67 6.88 5.87
N LEU A 141 -4.78 6.95 6.84
CA LEU A 141 -4.49 5.82 7.72
C LEU A 141 -5.44 5.83 8.91
N ARG A 142 -6.01 4.67 9.25
CA ARG A 142 -6.90 4.49 10.40
C ARG A 142 -6.38 3.39 11.31
N GLN A 143 -6.51 3.59 12.63
CA GLN A 143 -6.32 2.51 13.59
C GLN A 143 -7.49 1.52 13.52
N VAL A 144 -7.14 0.25 13.41
CA VAL A 144 -8.05 -0.89 13.36
C VAL A 144 -8.44 -1.26 14.79
N THR A 145 -9.73 -1.43 15.07
CA THR A 145 -10.18 -1.88 16.38
C THR A 145 -9.93 -3.37 16.60
N ASP A 146 -9.97 -3.85 17.84
CA ASP A 146 -9.75 -5.27 18.12
C ASP A 146 -10.84 -6.16 17.50
N GLU A 147 -12.08 -5.67 17.41
CA GLU A 147 -13.18 -6.37 16.74
C GLU A 147 -12.91 -6.49 15.23
N GLU A 148 -12.54 -5.40 14.57
CA GLU A 148 -12.19 -5.39 13.15
C GLU A 148 -10.98 -6.27 12.85
N TYR A 149 -9.96 -6.22 13.73
CA TYR A 149 -8.79 -7.07 13.62
C TYR A 149 -9.16 -8.54 13.72
N SER A 150 -10.01 -8.92 14.69
CA SER A 150 -10.45 -10.31 14.85
C SER A 150 -11.22 -10.80 13.63
N ALA A 151 -12.10 -9.97 13.06
CA ALA A 151 -12.86 -10.28 11.85
C ALA A 151 -11.92 -10.48 10.64
N MET A 152 -10.96 -9.58 10.45
CA MET A 152 -9.96 -9.70 9.37
C MET A 152 -9.03 -10.90 9.58
N ALA A 153 -8.65 -11.20 10.83
CA ALA A 153 -7.83 -12.36 11.17
C ALA A 153 -8.52 -13.67 10.82
N LEU A 154 -9.83 -13.77 11.07
CA LEU A 154 -10.63 -14.93 10.68
C LEU A 154 -10.66 -15.09 9.15
N LEU A 155 -10.88 -14.00 8.41
CA LEU A 155 -10.88 -14.01 6.94
C LEU A 155 -9.50 -14.38 6.35
N SER A 156 -8.43 -13.86 6.94
CA SER A 156 -7.06 -14.14 6.50
C SER A 156 -6.62 -15.57 6.85
N SER A 157 -7.02 -16.08 8.02
CA SER A 157 -6.69 -17.45 8.45
C SER A 157 -7.25 -18.54 7.52
N GLY A 158 -8.41 -18.31 6.90
CA GLY A 158 -8.98 -19.22 5.90
C GLY A 158 -8.20 -19.25 4.58
N ASN A 159 -7.50 -18.16 4.26
CA ASN A 159 -6.69 -18.00 3.05
C ASN A 159 -5.18 -18.10 3.29
N ALA A 160 -4.75 -18.33 4.53
CA ALA A 160 -3.52 -19.05 4.82
C ALA A 160 -3.69 -20.50 4.33
N ARG A 161 -3.92 -20.65 3.02
CA ARG A 161 -3.48 -21.79 2.26
C ARG A 161 -2.06 -21.94 2.71
N ARG A 162 -1.85 -22.89 3.63
CA ARG A 162 -0.64 -23.68 3.70
C ARG A 162 -0.32 -23.84 2.23
N TRP A 163 0.71 -23.14 1.76
CA TRP A 163 1.50 -23.64 0.67
C TRP A 163 2.11 -24.90 1.28
N SER A 164 1.27 -25.92 1.44
CA SER A 164 1.60 -27.26 1.84
C SER A 164 2.53 -27.62 0.74
N ARG A 165 3.82 -27.46 1.03
CA ARG A 165 4.96 -27.84 0.21
C ARG A 165 4.49 -28.89 -0.77
N THR A 166 4.22 -28.49 -2.01
CA THR A 166 3.78 -29.42 -3.06
C THR A 166 4.89 -30.43 -3.34
N ASP A 167 6.10 -30.18 -2.82
CA ASP A 167 7.23 -31.07 -2.73
C ASP A 167 7.19 -32.10 -1.57
N ILE A 168 6.40 -31.92 -0.51
CA ILE A 168 6.33 -32.90 0.61
C ILE A 168 5.57 -34.19 0.24
N LYS A 169 4.74 -34.17 -0.82
CA LYS A 169 4.10 -35.39 -1.35
C LYS A 169 4.64 -35.85 -2.70
N LYS A 170 5.59 -35.13 -3.31
CA LYS A 170 6.51 -35.72 -4.29
C LYS A 170 7.67 -36.40 -3.55
N ALA A 171 7.33 -37.29 -2.63
CA ALA A 171 8.14 -38.48 -2.47
C ALA A 171 8.31 -39.02 -3.89
N ARG A 172 9.53 -38.95 -4.42
CA ARG A 172 9.86 -39.56 -5.70
C ARG A 172 9.54 -41.03 -5.53
N ILE A 173 8.36 -41.44 -5.98
CA ILE A 173 8.11 -42.81 -6.37
C ILE A 173 9.11 -43.05 -7.50
N ARG A 174 10.28 -43.58 -7.15
CA ARG A 174 11.23 -44.13 -8.10
C ARG A 174 10.76 -45.54 -8.38
N ASP A 175 9.67 -45.65 -9.12
CA ASP A 175 9.32 -46.91 -9.77
C ASP A 175 10.25 -47.04 -10.96
N GLY A 176 11.41 -47.63 -10.74
CA GLY A 176 12.38 -47.85 -11.79
C GLY A 176 13.80 -47.87 -11.27
N GLU A 177 14.42 -49.02 -11.41
CA GLU A 177 15.84 -49.25 -11.37
C GLU A 177 16.54 -48.40 -12.44
N VAL A 178 16.74 -47.10 -12.17
CA VAL A 178 17.47 -46.20 -13.08
C VAL A 178 18.96 -46.46 -12.90
N VAL A 179 19.44 -47.53 -13.53
CA VAL A 179 20.82 -47.74 -13.97
C VAL A 179 21.11 -46.68 -15.05
N GLY A 180 21.30 -45.44 -14.62
CA GLY A 180 21.34 -44.30 -15.54
C GLY A 180 22.26 -43.20 -15.05
N ARG A 181 23.57 -43.41 -15.30
CA ARG A 181 24.66 -42.42 -15.35
C ARG A 181 24.46 -41.21 -14.44
N ARG A 182 25.02 -41.29 -13.23
CA ARG A 182 25.35 -40.13 -12.40
C ARG A 182 26.05 -39.11 -13.31
N ARG A 183 25.35 -38.03 -13.67
CA ARG A 183 25.97 -36.89 -14.36
C ARG A 183 27.14 -36.47 -13.48
N ALA A 184 28.35 -36.60 -14.02
CA ALA A 184 29.57 -36.18 -13.35
C ALA A 184 29.32 -34.78 -12.78
N ARG A 185 29.49 -34.65 -11.46
CA ARG A 185 29.37 -33.36 -10.79
C ARG A 185 30.34 -32.43 -11.50
N LYS A 186 29.83 -31.42 -12.21
CA LYS A 186 30.65 -30.32 -12.70
C LYS A 186 31.31 -29.75 -11.45
N GLN A 187 32.62 -29.95 -11.30
CA GLN A 187 33.37 -29.29 -10.26
C GLN A 187 33.14 -27.79 -10.48
N GLY A 188 32.65 -27.10 -9.46
CA GLY A 188 32.56 -25.65 -9.49
C GLY A 188 33.96 -25.06 -9.71
N PRO A 189 34.04 -23.75 -10.01
CA PRO A 189 35.33 -23.07 -10.16
C PRO A 189 36.18 -23.33 -8.91
N GLN A 190 37.28 -24.06 -9.06
CA GLN A 190 38.26 -24.20 -8.00
C GLN A 190 38.83 -22.81 -7.75
N THR A 191 38.44 -22.19 -6.63
CA THR A 191 39.12 -21.00 -6.13
C THR A 191 40.57 -21.37 -5.93
N LYS A 192 41.49 -20.67 -6.60
CA LYS A 192 42.92 -20.82 -6.36
C LYS A 192 43.17 -20.59 -4.87
N GLU A 193 43.91 -21.51 -4.24
CA GLU A 193 44.33 -21.41 -2.85
C GLU A 193 44.91 -20.01 -2.60
N ILE A 194 44.36 -19.32 -1.60
CA ILE A 194 44.95 -18.09 -1.09
C ILE A 194 46.17 -18.55 -0.31
N ILE A 195 47.36 -18.36 -0.88
CA ILE A 195 48.61 -18.55 -0.17
C ILE A 195 48.72 -17.36 0.79
N ASP A 196 48.52 -17.63 2.08
CA ASP A 196 48.88 -16.69 3.15
C ASP A 196 50.41 -16.64 3.22
N ASN A 197 51.00 -15.76 2.42
CA ASN A 197 52.38 -15.33 2.63
C ASN A 197 52.41 -14.42 3.87
N SER A 198 52.42 -15.04 5.04
CA SER A 198 53.06 -14.47 6.22
C SER A 198 54.53 -14.29 5.90
N ASP A 199 54.96 -13.03 5.75
CA ASP A 199 56.13 -12.42 6.40
C ASP A 199 56.60 -11.23 5.54
N GLU A 200 56.25 -10.01 5.95
CA GLU A 200 57.16 -8.86 5.96
C GLU A 200 56.42 -7.59 6.42
N GLU A 201 56.86 -7.10 7.57
CA GLU A 201 56.49 -5.81 8.13
C GLU A 201 56.88 -4.67 7.18
N GLN A 202 55.90 -3.90 6.72
CA GLN A 202 56.12 -2.50 6.37
C GLN A 202 55.04 -1.63 7.02
N PRO A 203 55.40 -0.78 8.00
CA PRO A 203 54.51 0.25 8.52
C PRO A 203 54.43 1.39 7.51
N GLN A 204 53.75 1.16 6.38
CA GLN A 204 53.33 2.25 5.52
C GLN A 204 52.17 2.96 6.17
N LEU A 205 52.53 4.10 6.77
CA LEU A 205 51.70 5.23 7.16
C LEU A 205 50.62 5.48 6.09
N ARG A 206 49.50 4.75 6.18
CA ARG A 206 48.30 5.09 5.43
C ARG A 206 47.74 6.34 6.09
N MET A 207 48.22 7.48 5.59
CA MET A 207 47.55 8.77 5.63
C MET A 207 46.06 8.49 5.46
N ARG A 208 45.32 8.59 6.56
CA ARG A 208 43.87 8.63 6.52
C ARG A 208 43.56 9.85 5.67
N LYS A 209 43.05 9.61 4.46
CA LYS A 209 42.53 10.66 3.59
C LYS A 209 41.25 11.19 4.23
N THR A 210 41.42 11.99 5.28
CA THR A 210 40.49 13.02 5.69
C THR A 210 40.61 14.12 4.65
N GLY A 211 39.52 14.40 3.95
CA GLY A 211 39.50 15.26 2.77
C GLY A 211 38.30 14.87 1.93
N GLU A 212 37.09 15.11 2.42
CA GLU A 212 36.41 16.40 2.17
C GLU A 212 36.12 16.54 0.67
N ASN A 213 34.98 15.98 0.26
CA ASN A 213 34.07 16.47 -0.78
C ASN A 213 33.08 15.36 -1.17
N CYS A 214 32.31 14.89 -0.21
CA CYS A 214 30.89 14.83 -0.51
C CYS A 214 30.40 16.22 -0.10
N PRO A 215 29.90 17.07 -1.01
CA PRO A 215 29.06 18.15 -0.53
C PRO A 215 28.00 17.48 0.34
N ASP A 216 27.95 17.88 1.60
CA ASP A 216 26.71 17.88 2.34
C ASP A 216 25.71 18.61 1.44
N LEU A 217 25.07 17.86 0.55
CA LEU A 217 23.72 18.21 0.20
C LEU A 217 23.03 18.10 1.54
N PRO A 218 22.57 19.22 2.13
CA PRO A 218 21.50 19.07 3.08
C PRO A 218 20.46 18.29 2.31
N ILE A 219 20.25 17.02 2.68
CA ILE A 219 18.90 16.50 2.62
C ILE A 219 18.19 17.46 3.56
N SER A 220 17.67 18.53 2.96
CA SER A 220 16.86 19.52 3.61
C SER A 220 15.59 18.77 3.98
N VAL A 221 15.68 18.04 5.09
CA VAL A 221 14.54 17.79 5.97
C VAL A 221 13.91 19.15 6.34
N ALA A 222 14.69 20.24 6.23
CA ALA A 222 14.24 21.63 6.13
C ALA A 222 13.66 22.01 4.74
N GLN A 223 12.63 21.31 4.26
CA GLN A 223 11.63 21.93 3.38
C GLN A 223 10.28 21.19 3.35
N CYS A 224 9.92 20.50 4.44
CA CYS A 224 8.51 20.28 4.79
C CYS A 224 7.99 21.36 5.76
N GLU A 225 8.85 22.26 6.26
CA GLU A 225 8.43 23.42 7.04
C GLU A 225 8.11 24.63 6.13
N MET A 226 7.14 24.48 5.22
CA MET A 226 6.41 25.60 4.63
C MET A 226 4.98 25.16 4.31
N PHE A 227 4.20 24.88 5.35
CA PHE A 227 2.77 25.17 5.34
C PHE A 227 2.46 26.01 6.58
N PRO A 228 2.63 27.35 6.53
CA PRO A 228 1.95 28.22 7.46
C PRO A 228 0.45 28.21 7.12
N ASP A 229 -0.38 28.17 8.16
CA ASP A 229 -1.84 28.39 8.13
C ASP A 229 -2.74 27.32 7.48
N LEU A 230 -2.91 26.21 8.20
CA LEU A 230 -4.23 25.56 8.36
C LEU A 230 -4.66 25.57 9.84
N ALA A 231 -4.43 26.68 10.54
CA ALA A 231 -5.37 27.14 11.56
C ALA A 231 -6.52 27.78 10.75
N GLU A 232 -7.76 27.29 10.74
CA GLU A 232 -8.60 26.98 11.88
C GLU A 232 -9.54 25.81 11.51
N LEU A 233 -9.31 24.63 12.09
CA LEU A 233 -10.38 23.65 12.25
C LEU A 233 -10.97 23.84 13.65
N PRO A 234 -12.28 24.13 13.79
CA PRO A 234 -12.87 24.39 15.09
C PRO A 234 -12.72 23.16 15.99
N HIS A 235 -11.99 23.34 17.10
CA HIS A 235 -11.94 22.42 18.23
C HIS A 235 -13.36 22.13 18.72
N ARG A 236 -13.97 21.06 18.20
CA ARG A 236 -15.09 20.41 18.87
C ARG A 236 -14.53 19.75 20.12
N HIS A 237 -14.70 20.43 21.25
CA HIS A 237 -14.56 19.87 22.58
C HIS A 237 -15.49 18.65 22.73
N ALA A 238 -15.03 17.48 22.31
CA ALA A 238 -15.61 16.21 22.71
C ALA A 238 -15.27 16.01 24.19
N LYS A 239 -16.22 16.38 25.06
CA LYS A 239 -16.22 15.96 26.46
C LYS A 239 -16.12 14.43 26.49
N LYS A 240 -14.96 13.90 26.89
CA LYS A 240 -14.80 12.47 27.12
C LYS A 240 -15.79 12.05 28.21
N PRO A 241 -16.72 11.11 27.97
CA PRO A 241 -17.53 10.57 29.05
C PRO A 241 -16.62 9.85 30.04
N ARG A 242 -16.72 10.23 31.32
CA ARG A 242 -16.15 9.49 32.44
C ARG A 242 -16.73 8.07 32.39
N LEU A 243 -15.91 7.09 32.03
CA LEU A 243 -16.25 5.68 32.20
C LEU A 243 -16.34 5.39 33.70
N SER A 244 -17.57 5.37 34.22
CA SER A 244 -17.85 4.84 35.55
C SER A 244 -17.53 3.35 35.55
N ARG A 245 -16.56 2.99 36.39
CA ARG A 245 -16.14 1.62 36.71
C ARG A 245 -17.32 0.82 37.26
N VAL A 246 -18.03 0.10 36.40
CA VAL A 246 -19.04 -0.88 36.82
C VAL A 246 -18.30 -2.07 37.41
N LYS A 247 -18.49 -2.31 38.71
CA LYS A 247 -18.08 -3.55 39.38
C LYS A 247 -19.07 -4.63 38.96
N SER A 248 -18.65 -5.54 38.08
CA SER A 248 -19.40 -6.75 37.79
C SER A 248 -19.34 -7.67 39.02
N SER A 249 -20.44 -7.68 39.77
CA SER A 249 -20.71 -8.64 40.83
C SER A 249 -20.99 -10.00 40.19
N GLN A 250 -20.29 -11.02 40.65
CA GLN A 250 -20.58 -12.42 40.36
C GLN A 250 -22.02 -12.74 40.79
N PHE A 251 -22.78 -13.38 39.91
CA PHE A 251 -23.98 -14.11 40.27
C PHE A 251 -23.78 -15.54 39.78
N ILE A 252 -23.60 -16.45 40.74
CA ILE A 252 -23.64 -17.90 40.56
C ILE A 252 -25.09 -18.25 40.90
N GLU A 253 -25.86 -18.68 39.91
CA GLU A 253 -27.10 -19.42 40.16
C GLU A 253 -26.86 -20.86 39.72
N ASP A 254 -26.62 -21.70 40.72
CA ASP A 254 -26.92 -23.12 40.66
C ASP A 254 -28.44 -23.25 40.59
N SER A 255 -28.95 -24.07 39.67
CA SER A 255 -30.32 -24.56 39.72
C SER A 255 -30.32 -26.03 39.35
N GLU A 256 -30.90 -26.79 40.28
CA GLU A 256 -31.15 -28.24 40.30
C GLU A 256 -32.03 -28.73 39.14
#